data_AF-A0AAW9BVN5-F1
#
_entry.id   AF-A0AAW9BVN5-F1
#
_cell.length_a   1.000
_cell.length_b   1.000
_cell.length_c   1.000
_cell.angle_alpha   90.00
_cell.angle_beta   90.00
_cell.angle_gamma   90.00
#
_symmetry.space_group_name_H-M   'P 1'
#
loop_
_entity.id
_entity.type
_entity.pdbx_description
1 polymer ?
#
loop_
_entity_poly.entity_id
_entity_poly.type
_entity_poly.pdbx_seq_one_letter_code
_entity_poly.pdbx_strand_id
1 'polypeptide(L)'
;LCEWSLNESVALDNYQDCADTGGFIIIDRLTNVTVGAGMVKESLAAVERGLADVSAFELELNALVRKHFPHWEAKDLSQLLKK
;
A
#
# COMPACT_ATOMS: atom_id res chain seq x y z
N LEU A 1 12.99 5.19 18.71
CA LEU A 1 12.01 4.80 17.68
C LEU A 1 10.65 4.66 18.38
N CYS A 2 9.56 5.08 17.77
CA CYS A 2 8.21 4.91 18.30
C CYS A 2 7.27 4.44 17.19
N GLU A 3 6.17 3.82 17.60
CA GLU A 3 5.10 3.37 16.71
C GLU A 3 3.95 4.37 16.77
N TRP A 4 3.32 4.60 15.63
CA TRP A 4 2.19 5.51 15.50
C TRP A 4 0.99 4.76 14.94
N SER A 5 -0.17 5.01 15.54
CA SER A 5 -1.46 4.58 15.00
C SER A 5 -2.21 5.81 14.50
N LEU A 6 -2.77 5.71 13.29
CA LEU A 6 -3.54 6.77 12.66
C LEU A 6 -5.02 6.40 12.68
N ASN A 7 -5.88 7.40 12.77
CA ASN A 7 -7.33 7.19 12.79
C ASN A 7 -7.90 6.77 11.42
N GLU A 8 -7.13 6.97 10.35
CA GLU A 8 -7.49 6.64 8.98
C GLU A 8 -6.26 6.19 8.18
N SER A 9 -6.51 5.60 7.01
CA SER A 9 -5.44 5.21 6.09
C SER A 9 -4.80 6.44 5.47
N VAL A 10 -3.47 6.52 5.53
CA VAL A 10 -2.69 7.61 4.96
C VAL A 10 -1.57 7.03 4.11
N ALA A 11 -1.40 7.57 2.89
CA ALA A 11 -0.25 7.26 2.05
C ALA A 11 0.99 7.95 2.61
N LEU A 12 2.05 7.19 2.86
CA LEU A 12 3.29 7.65 3.46
C LEU A 12 4.47 6.87 2.86
N ASP A 13 5.59 7.55 2.70
CA ASP A 13 6.84 6.99 2.20
C ASP A 13 7.89 6.95 3.31
N ASN A 14 8.94 6.15 3.15
CA ASN A 14 10.13 6.30 3.97
C ASN A 14 10.74 7.68 3.68
N TYR A 15 11.09 8.41 4.74
CA TYR A 15 11.69 9.74 4.61
C TYR A 15 12.93 9.76 3.71
N GLN A 16 13.72 8.69 3.73
CA GLN A 16 14.94 8.61 2.90
C GLN A 16 14.63 8.44 1.40
N ASP A 17 13.44 7.94 1.05
CA ASP A 17 12.99 7.78 -0.33
C ASP A 17 12.27 9.05 -0.81
N CYS A 18 11.42 9.64 0.03
CA CYS A 18 10.73 10.90 -0.24
C CYS A 18 10.55 11.73 1.04
N ALA A 19 11.27 12.84 1.16
CA ALA A 19 11.21 13.71 2.33
C ALA A 19 9.85 14.41 2.49
N ASP A 20 9.18 14.74 1.37
CA ASP A 20 7.90 15.47 1.37
C ASP A 20 6.75 14.63 1.95
N THR A 21 6.74 13.32 1.71
CA THR A 21 5.68 12.39 2.17
C THR A 21 6.11 11.50 3.32
N GLY A 22 7.41 11.48 3.67
CA GLY A 22 7.93 10.80 4.85
C GLY A 22 8.18 11.73 6.05
N GLY A 23 8.09 13.05 5.89
CA GLY A 23 8.21 14.03 6.96
C GLY A 23 6.86 14.44 7.53
N PHE A 24 6.75 14.60 8.85
CA PHE A 24 5.51 15.08 9.47
C PHE A 24 5.78 15.92 10.73
N ILE A 25 4.77 16.69 11.15
CA ILE A 25 4.76 17.43 12.42
C ILE A 25 3.60 16.96 13.30
N ILE A 26 3.75 17.14 14.60
CA ILE A 26 2.71 16.85 15.60
C ILE A 26 2.16 18.18 16.08
N ILE A 27 0.87 18.38 15.88
CA ILE A 27 0.15 19.59 16.29
C ILE A 27 -0.72 19.24 17.49
N ASP A 28 -0.55 19.96 18.60
CA ASP A 28 -1.43 19.84 19.74
C ASP A 28 -2.81 20.45 19.42
N ARG A 29 -3.88 19.70 19.63
CA ARG A 29 -5.24 20.08 19.22
C ARG A 29 -5.89 21.14 20.10
N LEU A 30 -5.38 21.39 21.30
CA LEU A 30 -5.95 22.38 22.22
C LEU A 30 -5.29 23.76 22.06
N THR A 31 -3.97 23.76 21.88
CA THR A 31 -3.13 24.96 21.78
C THR A 31 -2.77 25.35 20.35
N ASN A 32 -2.93 24.43 19.39
CA ASN A 32 -2.50 24.56 17.99
C ASN A 32 -1.00 24.79 17.79
N VAL A 33 -0.19 24.52 18.81
CA VAL A 33 1.26 24.63 18.73
C VAL A 33 1.84 23.34 18.15
N THR A 34 2.89 23.47 17.33
CA THR A 34 3.72 22.34 16.92
C THR A 34 4.53 21.84 18.10
N VAL A 35 4.23 20.63 18.57
CA VAL A 35 4.91 20.02 19.74
C VAL A 35 6.05 19.09 19.34
N GLY A 36 6.17 18.77 18.06
CA GLY A 36 7.26 17.93 17.56
C GLY A 36 7.26 17.76 16.05
N ALA A 37 8.31 17.11 15.57
CA ALA A 37 8.50 16.69 14.19
C ALA A 37 8.97 15.23 14.15
N GLY A 38 8.66 14.53 13.07
CA GLY A 38 8.99 13.13 12.88
C GLY A 38 9.34 12.81 11.43
N MET A 39 10.11 11.73 11.27
CA MET A 39 10.47 11.15 9.99
C MET A 39 10.01 9.69 9.99
N VAL A 40 9.25 9.30 8.96
CA VAL A 40 8.81 7.93 8.75
C VAL A 40 10.02 7.08 8.40
N LYS A 41 10.25 6.03 9.20
CA LYS A 41 11.30 5.04 8.94
C LYS A 41 10.78 3.87 8.10
N GLU A 42 9.61 3.35 8.45
CA GLU A 42 8.99 2.20 7.78
C GLU A 42 7.49 2.14 8.11
N SER A 43 6.69 1.54 7.23
CA SER A 43 5.30 1.18 7.53
C SER A 43 5.28 -0.13 8.32
N LEU A 44 4.59 -0.12 9.46
CA LEU A 44 4.41 -1.32 10.29
C LEU A 44 3.33 -2.26 9.74
N ALA A 45 2.41 -1.72 8.95
CA ALA A 45 1.51 -2.54 8.15
C ALA A 45 2.29 -2.99 6.92
N ALA A 46 2.57 -4.30 6.83
CA ALA A 46 2.51 -4.93 5.53
C ALA A 46 1.09 -4.64 5.03
N VAL A 47 0.96 -3.77 4.02
CA VAL A 47 -0.21 -3.86 3.17
C VAL A 47 -0.08 -5.25 2.56
N GLU A 48 -0.62 -6.26 3.22
CA GLU A 48 -1.09 -7.43 2.53
C GLU A 48 -2.05 -6.85 1.52
N ARG A 49 -1.55 -6.65 0.29
CA ARG A 49 -2.38 -6.75 -0.90
C ARG A 49 -2.85 -8.20 -0.88
N GLY A 50 -3.79 -8.49 0.01
CA GLY A 50 -4.59 -9.68 -0.12
C GLY A 50 -5.07 -9.62 -1.56
N LEU A 51 -4.88 -10.71 -2.28
CA LEU A 51 -5.57 -10.95 -3.56
C LEU A 51 -7.09 -11.10 -3.30
N ALA A 52 -7.62 -10.38 -2.31
CA ALA A 52 -8.98 -10.41 -1.88
C ALA A 52 -9.75 -9.52 -2.85
N ASP A 53 -10.69 -10.16 -3.54
CA ASP A 53 -11.57 -9.63 -4.60
C ASP A 53 -10.99 -9.57 -6.02
N VAL A 54 -10.27 -10.61 -6.47
CA VAL A 54 -10.26 -10.90 -7.91
C VAL A 54 -11.67 -11.34 -8.31
N SER A 55 -12.34 -10.52 -9.11
CA SER A 55 -13.70 -10.80 -9.61
C SER A 55 -13.72 -11.94 -10.64
N ALA A 56 -14.89 -12.54 -10.86
CA ALA A 56 -15.08 -13.53 -11.92
C ALA A 56 -14.71 -12.97 -13.31
N PHE A 57 -15.00 -11.70 -13.56
CA PHE A 57 -14.61 -11.01 -14.79
C PHE A 57 -13.10 -10.96 -14.98
N GLU A 58 -12.33 -10.65 -13.93
CA GLU A 58 -10.87 -10.58 -14.03
C GLU A 58 -10.23 -11.95 -14.29
N LEU A 59 -10.82 -13.03 -13.79
CA LEU A 59 -10.41 -14.39 -14.11
C LEU A 59 -10.67 -14.73 -15.59
N GLU A 60 -11.84 -14.37 -16.11
CA GLU A 60 -12.19 -14.56 -17.52
C GLU A 60 -11.29 -13.73 -18.45
N LEU A 61 -11.03 -12.47 -18.07
CA LEU A 61 -10.11 -11.60 -18.79
C LEU A 61 -8.69 -12.16 -18.80
N ASN A 62 -8.19 -12.64 -17.65
CA ASN A 62 -6.87 -13.29 -17.57
C ASN A 62 -6.78 -14.52 -18.50
N ALA A 63 -7.83 -15.35 -18.55
CA ALA A 63 -7.89 -16.49 -19.46
C ALA A 63 -7.86 -16.05 -20.94
N LEU A 64 -8.61 -15.01 -21.30
CA LEU A 64 -8.63 -14.45 -22.65
C LEU A 64 -7.26 -13.88 -23.05
N VAL A 65 -6.65 -13.08 -22.17
CA VAL A 65 -5.32 -12.50 -22.40
C VAL A 65 -4.28 -13.58 -22.64
N ARG A 66 -4.26 -14.64 -21.81
CA ARG A 66 -3.32 -15.76 -21.98
C ARG A 66 -3.52 -16.52 -23.28
N LYS A 67 -4.77 -16.62 -23.75
CA LYS A 67 -5.12 -17.30 -25.00
C LYS A 67 -4.73 -16.48 -26.24
N HIS A 68 -4.96 -15.17 -26.22
CA HIS A 68 -4.79 -14.31 -27.39
C HIS A 68 -3.44 -13.58 -27.44
N PHE A 69 -2.78 -13.40 -26.30
CA PHE A 69 -1.50 -12.69 -26.16
C PHE A 69 -0.47 -13.53 -25.38
N PRO A 70 -0.11 -14.74 -25.85
CA PRO A 70 0.80 -15.63 -25.14
C PRO A 70 2.21 -15.04 -24.96
N HIS A 71 2.63 -14.15 -25.86
CA HIS A 71 3.91 -13.44 -25.78
C HIS A 71 4.00 -12.42 -24.63
N TRP A 72 2.89 -12.12 -23.94
CA TRP A 72 2.90 -11.28 -22.74
C TRP A 72 3.27 -12.06 -21.47
N GLU A 73 3.31 -13.39 -21.54
CA GLU A 73 3.65 -14.25 -20.39
C GLU A 73 2.80 -13.97 -19.13
N ALA A 74 1.54 -13.60 -19.33
CA ALA A 74 0.63 -13.27 -18.24
C ALA A 74 0.44 -14.46 -17.27
N LYS A 75 0.64 -14.19 -15.98
CA LYS A 75 0.52 -15.21 -14.91
C LYS A 75 -0.93 -15.63 -14.69
N ASP A 76 -1.11 -16.88 -14.28
CA ASP A 76 -2.42 -17.45 -13.98
C ASP A 76 -2.95 -16.94 -12.63
N LEU A 77 -3.95 -16.06 -12.67
CA LEU A 77 -4.55 -15.52 -11.45
C LEU A 77 -5.22 -16.61 -10.59
N SER A 78 -5.76 -17.67 -11.19
CA SER A 78 -6.43 -18.76 -10.46
C SER A 78 -5.45 -19.59 -9.61
N GLN A 79 -4.18 -19.60 -9.97
CA GLN A 79 -3.12 -20.30 -9.23
C GLN A 79 -2.55 -19.42 -8.11
N LEU A 80 -2.58 -18.10 -8.28
CA LEU A 80 -2.08 -17.14 -7.30
C LEU A 80 -3.04 -16.95 -6.12
N LEU A 81 -4.35 -17.15 -6.34
CA LEU A 81 -5.41 -17.07 -5.32
C LEU A 81 -5.48 -18.28 -4.37
N LYS A 82 -4.76 -19.37 -4.65
CA LYS A 82 -4.82 -20.64 -3.89
C LYS A 82 -3.76 -20.75 -2.77
N LYS A 83 -3.19 -19.63 -2.32
CA LYS A 83 -2.20 -19.61 -1.24
C LYS A 83 -2.82 -19.22 0.08
#